data_AF-A0A3M2ADU2-F1
#
_entry.id   AF-A0A3M2ADU2-F1
#
_cell.length_a   1.000
_cell.length_b   1.000
_cell.length_c   1.000
_cell.angle_alpha   90.00
_cell.angle_beta   90.00
_cell.angle_gamma   90.00
#
_symmetry.space_group_name_H-M   'P 1'
#
loop_
_entity.id
_entity.type
_entity.pdbx_description
1 polymer ?
#
loop_
_entity_poly.entity_id
_entity_poly.type
_entity_poly.pdbx_seq_one_letter_code
_entity_poly.pdbx_strand_id
1 'polypeptide(L)'
;MGMHGHTPSQRTRDPGRFDPSAGGQAREPSDGQAGLGGPQEHPRPDGTPCPPGCPGPGPPLALKPVAACAICRSTLFRSHRKVGAVRHPLFFVIRPRLRPSSSMNVSSSPSSRARVGAALADVEGRLAPIARALGFEVLTVEWLGGRRGTLRVYVDHPDGVRIDDCARLSRLFGQELEAAELESTDIGALLGAGYDLEVSSPGLDRPLAKRSHFERFVGHRARIRVHEPLADFPGRRNFVGRIAGVEDAADGASVVLDLEEPAGTPIPIPLAAIRKAHLIYED
;
A
#
# COMPACT_ATOMS: atom_id res chain seq x y z
N MET A 1 -74.83 3.59 5.60
CA MET A 1 -73.83 2.82 6.39
C MET A 1 -72.45 3.34 5.99
N GLY A 2 -71.82 4.24 6.76
CA GLY A 2 -70.87 3.91 7.84
C GLY A 2 -69.59 3.31 7.21
N MET A 3 -68.43 3.97 7.17
CA MET A 3 -67.52 4.15 8.31
C MET A 3 -66.51 5.29 8.03
N HIS A 4 -66.34 6.20 8.99
CA HIS A 4 -65.24 7.18 9.01
C HIS A 4 -64.01 6.58 9.72
N GLY A 5 -62.88 6.49 9.03
CA GLY A 5 -61.60 6.09 9.60
C GLY A 5 -60.95 7.24 10.37
N HIS A 6 -60.72 7.04 11.67
CA HIS A 6 -59.99 7.94 12.57
C HIS A 6 -58.48 7.80 12.39
N THR A 7 -57.79 8.93 12.23
CA THR A 7 -56.34 9.11 12.38
C THR A 7 -55.97 9.27 13.87
N PRO A 8 -54.94 8.58 14.39
CA PRO A 8 -54.42 8.88 15.72
C PRO A 8 -53.32 9.96 15.69
N SER A 9 -53.54 10.95 16.54
CA SER A 9 -52.74 12.15 16.79
C SER A 9 -51.44 11.89 17.56
N GLN A 10 -50.46 12.72 17.25
CA GLN A 10 -49.10 12.76 17.78
C GLN A 10 -49.06 13.10 19.27
N ARG A 11 -48.19 12.44 20.03
CA ARG A 11 -47.85 12.80 21.42
C ARG A 11 -46.44 13.36 21.46
N THR A 12 -46.35 14.67 21.64
CA THR A 12 -45.13 15.42 21.94
C THR A 12 -44.71 15.15 23.39
N ARG A 13 -43.40 14.94 23.62
CA ARG A 13 -42.76 15.02 24.94
C ARG A 13 -41.64 16.05 24.84
N ASP A 14 -41.84 17.16 25.55
CA ASP A 14 -40.92 18.28 25.75
C ASP A 14 -39.99 17.98 26.96
N PRO A 15 -38.90 18.75 27.22
CA PRO A 15 -37.58 18.19 27.48
C PRO A 15 -37.17 18.39 28.95
N GLY A 16 -36.48 17.39 29.49
CA GLY A 16 -35.90 17.44 30.83
C GLY A 16 -34.71 18.39 30.90
N ARG A 17 -34.99 19.58 31.44
CA ARG A 17 -34.08 20.55 32.04
C ARG A 17 -33.14 19.88 33.06
N PHE A 18 -31.82 20.04 32.93
CA PHE A 18 -30.86 19.72 34.01
C PHE A 18 -29.81 20.84 34.14
N ASP A 19 -29.77 21.42 35.34
CA ASP A 19 -28.98 22.59 35.75
C ASP A 19 -27.51 22.22 36.03
N PRO A 20 -26.52 23.08 35.69
CA PRO A 20 -25.11 22.87 35.99
C PRO A 20 -24.64 23.76 37.15
N SER A 21 -24.40 23.21 38.35
CA SER A 21 -23.74 23.94 39.45
C SER A 21 -23.31 23.04 40.63
N ALA A 22 -22.02 22.67 40.68
CA ALA A 22 -21.20 22.41 41.87
C ALA A 22 -19.80 21.94 41.38
N GLY A 23 -18.66 22.61 41.59
CA GLY A 23 -18.31 23.58 42.63
C GLY A 23 -17.82 22.86 43.89
N GLY A 24 -16.58 22.35 43.88
CA GLY A 24 -15.97 21.71 45.06
C GLY A 24 -14.45 21.61 44.95
N GLN A 25 -13.76 22.62 45.50
CA GLN A 25 -12.31 22.65 45.72
C GLN A 25 -11.95 21.99 47.07
N ALA A 26 -10.67 21.62 47.14
CA ALA A 26 -9.82 21.41 48.33
C ALA A 26 -9.93 20.06 49.06
N ARG A 27 -8.79 19.37 49.18
CA ARG A 27 -7.85 19.52 50.32
C ARG A 27 -6.62 18.60 50.13
N GLU A 28 -5.45 19.21 50.26
CA GLU A 28 -4.19 18.52 50.58
C GLU A 28 -4.25 17.93 52.01
N PRO A 29 -3.45 16.89 52.27
CA PRO A 29 -2.66 16.91 53.48
C PRO A 29 -1.18 16.63 53.19
N SER A 30 -0.35 17.53 53.68
CA SER A 30 1.06 17.37 53.98
C SER A 30 1.28 16.29 55.04
N ASP A 31 2.28 15.43 54.83
CA ASP A 31 3.19 14.98 55.89
C ASP A 31 4.42 14.33 55.24
N GLY A 32 5.59 14.84 55.62
CA GLY A 32 6.88 14.39 55.11
C GLY A 32 7.47 13.22 55.87
N GLN A 33 8.51 12.61 55.31
CA GLN A 33 9.62 12.07 56.10
C GLN A 33 10.88 11.80 55.27
N ALA A 34 11.98 12.24 55.88
CA ALA A 34 13.40 11.96 55.71
C ALA A 34 13.88 10.79 54.80
N GLY A 35 14.67 11.17 53.79
CA GLY A 35 16.08 10.79 53.60
C GLY A 35 16.55 9.34 53.76
N LEU A 36 17.00 8.75 52.64
CA LEU A 36 18.21 7.92 52.56
C LEU A 36 18.89 8.16 51.20
N GLY A 37 20.18 8.52 51.23
CA GLY A 37 20.98 8.84 50.04
C GLY A 37 21.20 7.62 49.15
N GLY A 38 20.72 7.73 47.90
CA GLY A 38 21.01 6.80 46.81
C GLY A 38 22.35 7.10 46.11
N PRO A 39 22.83 6.17 45.27
CA PRO A 39 24.13 6.26 44.60
C PRO A 39 24.16 7.43 43.60
N GLN A 40 25.29 8.12 43.53
CA GLN A 40 25.48 9.27 42.65
C GLN A 40 25.40 8.86 41.17
N GLU A 41 24.33 9.29 40.49
CA GLU A 41 24.15 9.11 39.05
C GLU A 41 25.03 10.09 38.27
N HIS A 42 25.80 9.58 37.30
CA HIS A 42 26.58 10.41 36.39
C HIS A 42 25.65 11.10 35.36
N PRO A 43 25.79 12.42 35.15
CA PRO A 43 24.93 13.15 34.22
C PRO A 43 25.24 12.76 32.77
N ARG A 44 24.19 12.71 31.94
CA ARG A 44 24.33 12.66 30.48
C ARG A 44 24.96 13.96 29.97
N PRO A 45 25.71 13.94 28.85
CA PRO A 45 26.42 15.13 28.32
C PRO A 45 25.50 16.30 27.92
N ASP A 46 24.19 16.07 27.82
CA ASP A 46 23.15 17.05 27.45
C ASP A 46 22.31 17.56 28.63
N GLY A 47 22.56 17.10 29.87
CA GLY A 47 21.93 17.63 31.08
C GLY A 47 20.46 17.24 31.30
N THR A 48 19.88 16.38 30.46
CA THR A 48 18.49 15.93 30.59
C THR A 48 18.36 14.72 31.54
N PRO A 49 17.43 14.71 32.51
CA PRO A 49 17.22 13.57 33.40
C PRO A 49 16.66 12.35 32.64
N CYS A 50 17.15 11.15 32.97
CA CYS A 50 16.64 9.89 32.42
C CYS A 50 15.18 9.66 32.86
N PRO A 51 14.28 9.24 31.95
CA PRO A 51 12.96 8.77 32.36
C PRO A 51 13.07 7.45 33.16
N PRO A 52 12.22 7.24 34.19
CA PRO A 52 12.22 6.01 34.98
C PRO A 52 11.79 4.82 34.10
N GLY A 53 12.57 3.74 34.10
CA GLY A 53 12.28 2.50 33.35
C GLY A 53 13.20 2.20 32.17
N CYS A 54 14.28 2.96 31.96
CA CYS A 54 15.27 2.61 30.95
C CYS A 54 16.03 1.32 31.34
N PRO A 55 16.03 0.26 30.50
CA PRO A 55 16.95 -0.85 30.68
C PRO A 55 18.38 -0.32 30.50
N GLY A 56 19.23 -0.52 31.51
CA GLY A 56 20.62 -0.09 31.47
C GLY A 56 21.38 -0.67 30.28
N PRO A 57 22.53 -0.07 29.89
CA PRO A 57 23.33 -0.57 28.79
C PRO A 57 23.78 -2.01 29.08
N GLY A 58 23.37 -2.94 28.24
CA GLY A 58 23.77 -4.34 28.31
C GLY A 58 25.30 -4.50 28.14
N PRO A 59 25.87 -5.63 28.58
CA PRO A 59 27.30 -5.89 28.46
C PRO A 59 27.73 -5.88 26.98
N PRO A 60 28.96 -5.42 26.67
CA PRO A 60 29.47 -5.39 25.30
C PRO A 60 29.55 -6.83 24.77
N LEU A 61 28.76 -7.13 23.74
CA LEU A 61 28.88 -8.38 23.00
C LEU A 61 30.22 -8.41 22.29
N ALA A 62 31.10 -9.27 22.79
CA ALA A 62 32.39 -9.58 22.19
C ALA A 62 32.20 -10.08 20.75
N LEU A 63 32.70 -9.29 19.80
CA LEU A 63 32.85 -9.69 18.41
C LEU A 63 33.79 -10.89 18.34
N LYS A 64 33.26 -12.06 17.97
CA LYS A 64 34.07 -13.22 17.58
C LYS A 64 34.74 -12.94 16.22
N PRO A 65 36.02 -13.28 16.03
CA PRO A 65 36.68 -13.12 14.73
C PRO A 65 36.05 -14.08 13.71
N VAL A 66 35.50 -13.51 12.64
CA VAL A 66 35.11 -14.25 11.43
C VAL A 66 36.37 -14.79 10.76
N ALA A 67 36.38 -16.09 10.53
CA ALA A 67 37.44 -16.82 9.87
C ALA A 67 37.78 -16.22 8.51
N ALA A 68 39.08 -16.03 8.29
CA ALA A 68 39.64 -15.60 7.02
C ALA A 68 39.31 -16.62 5.91
N CYS A 69 38.84 -16.07 4.80
CA CYS A 69 38.66 -16.73 3.52
C CYS A 69 39.97 -17.38 3.06
N ALA A 70 40.03 -18.70 3.12
CA ALA A 70 40.98 -19.48 2.35
C ALA A 70 40.57 -19.37 0.88
N ILE A 71 41.44 -18.77 0.07
CA ILE A 71 41.62 -18.87 -1.40
C ILE A 71 42.09 -17.49 -1.90
N CYS A 72 43.33 -17.12 -1.56
CA CYS A 72 44.18 -16.30 -2.44
C CYS A 72 45.60 -16.20 -1.86
N ARG A 73 46.42 -17.26 -1.95
CA ARG A 73 47.88 -17.16 -1.76
C ARG A 73 48.60 -18.44 -2.21
N SER A 74 48.96 -18.50 -3.49
CA SER A 74 50.17 -19.20 -3.92
C SER A 74 50.56 -18.76 -5.33
N THR A 75 51.11 -17.55 -5.44
CA THR A 75 52.01 -17.18 -6.53
C THR A 75 53.36 -16.89 -5.90
N LEU A 76 54.27 -17.86 -5.98
CA LEU A 76 55.73 -17.72 -5.95
C LEU A 76 56.29 -19.08 -6.43
N PHE A 77 56.62 -19.19 -7.71
CA PHE A 77 57.97 -18.99 -8.23
C PHE A 77 58.93 -20.12 -7.84
N ARG A 78 59.09 -21.12 -8.72
CA ARG A 78 60.41 -21.72 -8.96
C ARG A 78 60.48 -22.45 -10.31
N SER A 79 61.44 -21.98 -11.11
CA SER A 79 62.05 -22.58 -12.30
C SER A 79 62.38 -24.07 -12.10
N HIS A 80 62.16 -24.91 -13.12
CA HIS A 80 63.23 -25.60 -13.87
C HIS A 80 62.66 -26.46 -15.02
N ARG A 81 63.40 -26.44 -16.13
CA ARG A 81 63.19 -27.14 -17.41
C ARG A 81 62.94 -28.66 -17.25
N LYS A 82 62.07 -29.22 -18.09
CA LYS A 82 62.42 -30.36 -18.96
C LYS A 82 61.43 -30.54 -20.12
N VAL A 83 62.03 -30.90 -21.24
CA VAL A 83 61.51 -31.06 -22.60
C VAL A 83 60.68 -32.33 -22.71
N GLY A 84 59.62 -32.34 -23.52
CA GLY A 84 58.90 -33.56 -23.86
C GLY A 84 57.68 -33.30 -24.71
N ALA A 85 57.85 -33.42 -26.03
CA ALA A 85 56.83 -33.21 -27.04
C ALA A 85 55.72 -34.27 -26.97
N VAL A 86 54.45 -33.85 -27.11
CA VAL A 86 53.43 -34.63 -27.82
C VAL A 86 52.48 -33.63 -28.51
N ARG A 87 52.57 -33.61 -29.84
CA ARG A 87 51.57 -33.01 -30.74
C ARG A 87 50.30 -33.85 -30.64
N HIS A 88 49.11 -33.26 -30.52
CA HIS A 88 47.86 -33.75 -31.12
C HIS A 88 46.86 -32.57 -31.27
N PRO A 89 45.93 -32.66 -32.25
CA PRO A 89 45.44 -31.51 -32.99
C PRO A 89 44.07 -30.99 -32.51
N LEU A 90 43.74 -29.79 -32.99
CA LEU A 90 42.38 -29.27 -33.18
C LEU A 90 41.44 -29.26 -31.97
N PHE A 91 41.48 -28.18 -31.18
CA PHE A 91 40.26 -27.59 -30.62
C PHE A 91 40.50 -26.10 -30.40
N PHE A 92 40.26 -25.31 -31.45
CA PHE A 92 40.16 -23.86 -31.34
C PHE A 92 38.80 -23.53 -30.71
N VAL A 93 38.69 -23.66 -29.39
CA VAL A 93 37.55 -23.10 -28.65
C VAL A 93 37.75 -21.60 -28.63
N ILE A 94 37.04 -20.91 -29.52
CA ILE A 94 36.75 -19.49 -29.40
C ILE A 94 36.11 -19.31 -28.03
N ARG A 95 36.86 -18.82 -27.04
CA ARG A 95 36.26 -18.21 -25.85
C ARG A 95 35.71 -16.85 -26.28
N PRO A 96 34.40 -16.63 -26.40
CA PRO A 96 33.90 -15.28 -26.46
C PRO A 96 34.36 -14.58 -25.19
N ARG A 97 35.22 -13.56 -25.33
CA ARG A 97 35.42 -12.56 -24.30
C ARG A 97 34.06 -11.92 -24.06
N LEU A 98 33.32 -12.41 -23.08
CA LEU A 98 32.20 -11.69 -22.49
C LEU A 98 32.78 -10.42 -21.88
N ARG A 99 32.72 -9.33 -22.64
CA ARG A 99 32.82 -7.98 -22.10
C ARG A 99 31.62 -7.80 -21.17
N PRO A 100 31.80 -7.28 -19.95
CA PRO A 100 30.67 -6.74 -19.21
C PRO A 100 30.28 -5.41 -19.87
N SER A 101 29.50 -5.49 -20.94
CA SER A 101 28.75 -4.35 -21.44
C SER A 101 27.28 -4.66 -21.19
N SER A 102 26.70 -4.00 -20.18
CA SER A 102 25.35 -3.44 -20.19
C SER A 102 24.95 -3.11 -18.76
N SER A 103 24.82 -1.81 -18.49
CA SER A 103 23.86 -1.28 -17.52
C SER A 103 22.55 -2.05 -17.64
N MET A 104 22.22 -2.87 -16.65
CA MET A 104 20.94 -3.58 -16.60
C MET A 104 19.83 -2.57 -16.39
N ASN A 105 19.20 -2.13 -17.47
CA ASN A 105 17.85 -1.60 -17.39
C ASN A 105 16.89 -2.80 -17.23
N VAL A 106 16.59 -3.16 -15.98
CA VAL A 106 15.53 -4.11 -15.63
C VAL A 106 14.15 -3.46 -15.78
N SER A 107 13.83 -2.98 -16.97
CA SER A 107 12.45 -2.66 -17.33
C SER A 107 12.24 -3.18 -18.74
N SER A 108 11.59 -4.33 -18.95
CA SER A 108 10.15 -4.46 -18.84
C SER A 108 9.70 -5.85 -19.32
N SER A 109 10.27 -6.94 -18.78
CA SER A 109 9.82 -8.29 -19.13
C SER A 109 8.37 -8.53 -18.67
N PRO A 110 7.49 -9.21 -19.44
CA PRO A 110 6.13 -9.56 -19.01
C PRO A 110 6.05 -10.21 -17.62
N SER A 111 7.07 -11.01 -17.27
CA SER A 111 7.16 -11.67 -15.96
C SER A 111 7.41 -10.71 -14.80
N SER A 112 8.00 -9.54 -15.06
CA SER A 112 8.21 -8.51 -14.02
C SER A 112 6.92 -7.78 -13.68
N ARG A 113 6.10 -7.43 -14.69
CA ARG A 113 4.81 -6.75 -14.47
C ARG A 113 3.80 -7.63 -13.73
N ALA A 114 3.76 -8.92 -14.06
CA ALA A 114 2.88 -9.88 -13.37
C ALA A 114 3.23 -10.02 -11.89
N ARG A 115 4.53 -10.10 -11.56
CA ARG A 115 4.99 -10.15 -10.15
C ARG A 115 4.65 -8.89 -9.37
N VAL A 116 4.85 -7.70 -9.97
CA VAL A 116 4.45 -6.44 -9.33
C VAL A 116 2.94 -6.39 -9.10
N GLY A 117 2.13 -6.84 -10.07
CA GLY A 117 0.68 -6.91 -9.90
C GLY A 117 0.25 -7.84 -8.77
N ALA A 118 0.87 -9.02 -8.66
CA ALA A 118 0.60 -9.96 -7.57
C ALA A 118 0.99 -9.39 -6.19
N ALA A 119 2.16 -8.76 -6.09
CA ALA A 119 2.60 -8.10 -4.86
C ALA A 119 1.64 -6.97 -4.43
N LEU A 120 1.16 -6.16 -5.37
CA LEU A 120 0.21 -5.09 -5.08
C LEU A 120 -1.15 -5.63 -4.60
N ALA A 121 -1.62 -6.74 -5.18
CA ALA A 121 -2.83 -7.41 -4.75
C ALA A 121 -2.71 -7.99 -3.33
N ASP A 122 -1.55 -8.57 -2.99
CA ASP A 122 -1.23 -9.05 -1.63
C ASP A 122 -1.21 -7.87 -0.64
N VAL A 123 -0.53 -6.78 -0.98
CA VAL A 123 -0.54 -5.54 -0.18
C VAL A 123 -1.96 -5.03 0.05
N GLU A 124 -2.80 -4.90 -0.98
CA GLU A 124 -4.19 -4.49 -0.80
C GLU A 124 -4.94 -5.44 0.15
N GLY A 125 -4.74 -6.75 0.01
CA GLY A 125 -5.34 -7.78 0.85
C GLY A 125 -4.99 -7.63 2.34
N ARG A 126 -3.76 -7.22 2.64
CA ARG A 126 -3.27 -6.96 4.01
C ARG A 126 -3.74 -5.62 4.58
N LEU A 127 -3.76 -4.57 3.77
CA LEU A 127 -4.17 -3.23 4.23
C LEU A 127 -5.68 -3.09 4.39
N ALA A 128 -6.47 -3.78 3.58
CA ALA A 128 -7.93 -3.71 3.61
C ALA A 128 -8.57 -4.04 4.98
N PRO A 129 -8.19 -5.10 5.73
CA PRO A 129 -8.75 -5.34 7.06
C PRO A 129 -8.43 -4.23 8.07
N ILE A 130 -7.22 -3.65 8.01
CA ILE A 130 -6.80 -2.54 8.89
C ILE A 130 -7.66 -1.30 8.62
N ALA A 131 -7.85 -0.95 7.35
CA ALA A 131 -8.71 0.17 6.97
C ALA A 131 -10.15 -0.05 7.41
N ARG A 132 -10.70 -1.25 7.17
CA ARG A 132 -12.09 -1.60 7.55
C ARG A 132 -12.31 -1.53 9.05
N ALA A 133 -11.34 -1.94 9.87
CA ALA A 133 -11.44 -1.83 11.33
C ALA A 133 -11.59 -0.38 11.82
N LEU A 134 -11.19 0.58 10.98
CA LEU A 134 -11.30 2.01 11.25
C LEU A 134 -12.48 2.69 10.51
N GLY A 135 -13.29 1.92 9.77
CA GLY A 135 -14.41 2.43 8.98
C GLY A 135 -14.04 2.87 7.56
N PHE A 136 -12.78 2.72 7.14
CA PHE A 136 -12.30 3.13 5.82
C PHE A 136 -12.30 1.96 4.83
N GLU A 137 -12.37 2.31 3.54
CA GLU A 137 -12.20 1.38 2.43
C GLU A 137 -10.90 1.65 1.69
N VAL A 138 -10.10 0.62 1.41
CA VAL A 138 -8.98 0.72 0.46
C VAL A 138 -9.55 0.55 -0.96
N LEU A 139 -9.42 1.60 -1.77
CA LEU A 139 -9.94 1.61 -3.14
C LEU A 139 -8.96 0.95 -4.12
N THR A 140 -7.70 1.33 -4.05
CA THR A 140 -6.63 0.80 -4.92
C THR A 140 -5.26 1.09 -4.32
N VAL A 141 -4.29 0.25 -4.68
CA VAL A 141 -2.88 0.43 -4.37
C VAL A 141 -2.09 0.52 -5.67
N GLU A 142 -1.29 1.58 -5.83
CA GLU A 142 -0.49 1.83 -7.02
C GLU A 142 1.00 1.89 -6.68
N TRP A 143 1.84 1.28 -7.52
CA TRP A 143 3.30 1.47 -7.46
C TRP A 143 3.74 2.47 -8.52
N LEU A 144 4.24 3.62 -8.05
CA LEU A 144 4.88 4.63 -8.89
C LEU A 144 6.39 4.38 -8.88
N GLY A 145 6.92 3.96 -10.04
CA GLY A 145 8.36 3.78 -10.19
C GLY A 145 9.13 5.10 -10.06
N GLY A 146 10.43 5.02 -9.80
CA GLY A 146 11.27 6.19 -9.59
C GLY A 146 12.64 5.80 -9.05
N ARG A 147 13.46 6.80 -8.69
CA ARG A 147 14.75 6.59 -8.00
C ARG A 147 14.55 5.95 -6.62
N ARG A 148 13.51 6.40 -5.93
CA ARG A 148 12.88 5.77 -4.78
C ARG A 148 11.43 5.55 -5.18
N GLY A 149 10.93 4.32 -5.08
CA GLY A 149 9.57 4.01 -5.50
C GLY A 149 8.56 4.63 -4.54
N THR A 150 7.36 4.95 -5.02
CA THR A 150 6.27 5.43 -4.17
C THR A 150 5.13 4.44 -4.21
N LEU A 151 4.76 3.91 -3.04
CA LEU A 151 3.57 3.10 -2.84
C LEU A 151 2.42 4.04 -2.46
N ARG A 152 1.48 4.23 -3.37
CA ARG A 152 0.32 5.08 -3.15
C ARG A 152 -0.90 4.24 -2.84
N VAL A 153 -1.54 4.54 -1.72
CA VAL A 153 -2.76 3.88 -1.25
C VAL A 153 -3.89 4.90 -1.26
N TYR A 154 -4.94 4.62 -2.03
CA TYR A 154 -6.15 5.44 -2.00
C TYR A 154 -7.17 4.86 -1.02
N VAL A 155 -7.59 5.70 -0.08
CA VAL A 155 -8.59 5.35 0.93
C VAL A 155 -9.84 6.21 0.79
N ASP A 156 -10.98 5.62 1.11
CA ASP A 156 -12.26 6.31 1.12
C ASP A 156 -13.03 6.08 2.40
N HIS A 157 -13.92 7.02 2.69
CA HIS A 157 -14.87 6.96 3.78
C HIS A 157 -16.16 7.66 3.34
N PRO A 158 -17.36 7.14 3.70
CA PRO A 158 -18.63 7.76 3.32
C PRO A 158 -18.76 9.23 3.74
N ASP A 159 -18.24 9.59 4.93
CA ASP A 159 -18.25 10.97 5.45
C ASP A 159 -17.06 11.81 4.98
N GLY A 160 -16.26 11.29 4.04
CA GLY A 160 -15.00 11.90 3.61
C GLY A 160 -13.81 11.53 4.51
N VAL A 161 -12.61 11.79 3.99
CA VAL A 161 -11.35 11.44 4.64
C VAL A 161 -10.62 12.73 5.02
N ARG A 162 -10.25 12.87 6.30
CA ARG A 162 -9.49 14.02 6.81
C ARG A 162 -7.98 13.73 6.77
N ILE A 163 -7.17 14.79 6.86
CA ILE A 163 -5.72 14.66 6.85
C ILE A 163 -5.19 13.84 8.04
N ASP A 164 -5.83 13.97 9.21
CA ASP A 164 -5.49 13.19 10.40
C ASP A 164 -5.77 11.69 10.21
N ASP A 165 -6.82 11.34 9.46
CA ASP A 165 -7.14 9.96 9.12
C ASP A 165 -6.07 9.36 8.22
N CYS A 166 -5.62 10.11 7.20
CA CYS A 166 -4.51 9.70 6.34
C CYS A 166 -3.23 9.50 7.16
N ALA A 167 -2.92 10.40 8.09
CA ALA A 167 -1.74 10.28 8.96
C ALA A 167 -1.82 9.04 9.86
N ARG A 168 -3.00 8.74 10.39
CA ARG A 168 -3.24 7.55 11.22
C ARG A 168 -3.13 6.26 10.41
N LEU A 169 -3.76 6.20 9.24
CA LEU A 169 -3.69 5.06 8.34
C LEU A 169 -2.28 4.83 7.82
N SER A 170 -1.54 5.90 7.47
CA SER A 170 -0.14 5.82 7.04
C SER A 170 0.74 5.14 8.08
N ARG A 171 0.59 5.46 9.37
CA ARG A 171 1.36 4.80 10.44
C ARG A 171 1.03 3.31 10.56
N LEU A 172 -0.25 2.94 10.50
CA LEU A 172 -0.69 1.55 10.63
C LEU A 172 -0.30 0.73 9.40
N PHE A 173 -0.47 1.29 8.20
CA PHE A 173 -0.06 0.65 6.96
C PHE A 173 1.45 0.48 6.90
N GLY A 174 2.23 1.46 7.36
CA GLY A 174 3.68 1.32 7.46
C GLY A 174 4.11 0.11 8.30
N GLN A 175 3.50 -0.06 9.47
CA GLN A 175 3.79 -1.22 10.35
C GLN A 175 3.44 -2.56 9.69
N GLU A 176 2.28 -2.65 9.03
CA GLU A 176 1.87 -3.87 8.32
C GLU A 176 2.79 -4.15 7.12
N LEU A 177 3.20 -3.11 6.39
CA LEU A 177 4.10 -3.27 5.24
C LEU A 177 5.50 -3.71 5.65
N GLU A 178 6.03 -3.21 6.77
CA GLU A 178 7.31 -3.67 7.33
C GLU A 178 7.24 -5.16 7.70
N ALA A 179 6.14 -5.61 8.30
CA ALA A 179 5.93 -7.03 8.57
C ALA A 179 5.80 -7.84 7.27
N ALA A 180 5.01 -7.35 6.31
CA ALA A 180 4.78 -8.00 5.03
C ALA A 180 6.06 -8.13 4.18
N GLU A 181 6.98 -7.16 4.27
CA GLU A 181 8.27 -7.18 3.58
C GLU A 181 9.13 -8.39 3.99
N LEU A 182 9.08 -8.77 5.27
CA LEU A 182 9.82 -9.91 5.82
C LEU A 182 9.15 -11.25 5.54
N GLU A 183 7.82 -11.28 5.48
CA GLU A 183 7.04 -12.50 5.27
C GLU A 183 6.89 -12.89 3.80
N SER A 184 6.70 -11.92 2.92
CA SER A 184 6.38 -12.14 1.50
C SER A 184 7.58 -11.79 0.63
N THR A 185 8.08 -12.79 -0.10
CA THR A 185 9.22 -12.60 -1.01
C THR A 185 8.91 -11.60 -2.13
N ASP A 186 7.66 -11.60 -2.63
CA ASP A 186 7.24 -10.71 -3.71
C ASP A 186 7.11 -9.25 -3.22
N ILE A 187 6.59 -9.04 -2.00
CA ILE A 187 6.54 -7.70 -1.37
C ILE A 187 7.96 -7.23 -1.04
N GLY A 188 8.80 -8.08 -0.44
CA GLY A 188 10.19 -7.78 -0.15
C GLY A 188 10.99 -7.39 -1.40
N ALA A 189 10.77 -8.07 -2.53
CA ALA A 189 11.40 -7.73 -3.80
C ALA A 189 10.93 -6.37 -4.37
N LEU A 190 9.69 -5.96 -4.10
CA LEU A 190 9.12 -4.69 -4.55
C LEU A 190 9.56 -3.50 -3.66
N LEU A 191 9.48 -3.68 -2.34
CA LEU A 191 9.63 -2.61 -1.35
C LEU A 191 11.06 -2.50 -0.77
N GLY A 192 11.84 -3.58 -0.79
CA GLY A 192 13.15 -3.66 -0.10
C GLY A 192 14.25 -2.74 -0.65
N ALA A 193 14.04 -2.08 -1.79
CA ALA A 193 14.91 -1.01 -2.28
C ALA A 193 14.68 0.35 -1.58
N GLY A 194 13.72 0.41 -0.65
CA GLY A 194 13.26 1.63 -0.01
C GLY A 194 12.18 2.34 -0.84
N TYR A 195 11.13 2.79 -0.16
CA TYR A 195 9.98 3.41 -0.79
C TYR A 195 9.43 4.58 0.04
N ASP A 196 8.62 5.42 -0.59
CA ASP A 196 7.77 6.41 0.06
C ASP A 196 6.33 5.89 0.12
N LEU A 197 5.71 5.92 1.30
CA LEU A 197 4.30 5.57 1.49
C LEU A 197 3.44 6.83 1.41
N GLU A 198 2.54 6.88 0.43
CA GLU A 198 1.54 7.95 0.31
C GLU A 198 0.15 7.39 0.58
N VAL A 199 -0.54 7.93 1.59
CA VAL A 199 -1.95 7.63 1.86
C VAL A 199 -2.76 8.87 1.55
N SER A 200 -3.65 8.76 0.57
CA SER A 200 -4.44 9.88 0.08
C SER A 200 -5.89 9.49 -0.10
N SER A 201 -6.79 10.45 0.06
CA SER A 201 -8.14 10.30 -0.48
C SER A 201 -8.11 10.56 -1.99
N PRO A 202 -8.99 9.92 -2.77
CA PRO A 202 -8.96 10.05 -4.23
C PRO A 202 -9.48 11.41 -4.75
N GLY A 203 -10.02 12.26 -3.88
CA GLY A 203 -10.56 13.57 -4.25
C GLY A 203 -11.60 13.49 -5.38
N LEU A 204 -11.43 14.34 -6.39
CA LEU A 204 -12.29 14.41 -7.58
C LEU A 204 -12.02 13.28 -8.60
N ASP A 205 -10.95 12.50 -8.47
CA ASP A 205 -10.59 11.47 -9.46
C ASP A 205 -10.74 10.07 -8.86
N ARG A 206 -11.96 9.76 -8.42
CA ARG A 206 -12.28 8.53 -7.67
C ARG A 206 -12.07 7.28 -8.53
N PRO A 207 -11.08 6.41 -8.22
CA PRO A 207 -10.84 5.20 -9.00
C PRO A 207 -11.96 4.17 -8.75
N LEU A 208 -12.49 3.62 -9.84
CA LEU A 208 -13.50 2.57 -9.83
C LEU A 208 -12.80 1.26 -10.24
N ALA A 209 -12.71 0.31 -9.30
CA ALA A 209 -12.01 -0.96 -9.52
C ALA A 209 -12.91 -2.15 -9.23
N LYS A 210 -13.68 -2.10 -8.14
CA LYS A 210 -14.54 -3.19 -7.67
C LYS A 210 -15.96 -3.04 -8.20
N ARG A 211 -16.67 -4.16 -8.33
CA ARG A 211 -18.12 -4.20 -8.65
C ARG A 211 -18.92 -3.23 -7.77
N SER A 212 -18.69 -3.28 -6.46
CA SER A 212 -19.36 -2.43 -5.46
C SER A 212 -19.16 -0.94 -5.72
N HIS A 213 -18.01 -0.53 -6.27
CA HIS A 213 -17.77 0.88 -6.61
C HIS A 213 -18.72 1.30 -7.74
N PHE A 214 -18.82 0.51 -8.81
CA PHE A 214 -19.71 0.83 -9.93
C PHE A 214 -21.18 0.84 -9.52
N GLU A 215 -21.61 -0.09 -8.66
CA GLU A 215 -22.98 -0.14 -8.12
C GLU A 215 -23.33 1.11 -7.30
N ARG A 216 -22.39 1.61 -6.48
CA ARG A 216 -22.59 2.82 -5.67
C ARG A 216 -22.75 4.08 -6.52
N PHE A 217 -22.10 4.13 -7.69
CA PHE A 217 -22.07 5.30 -8.57
C PHE A 217 -22.91 5.13 -9.85
N VAL A 218 -23.91 4.25 -9.83
CA VAL A 218 -24.92 4.19 -10.89
C VAL A 218 -25.54 5.57 -11.07
N GLY A 219 -25.73 5.96 -12.32
CA GLY A 219 -26.21 7.28 -12.70
C GLY A 219 -25.15 8.36 -12.75
N HIS A 220 -23.87 8.11 -12.42
CA HIS A 220 -22.80 9.11 -12.51
C HIS A 220 -21.92 8.89 -13.76
N ARG A 221 -21.19 9.93 -14.18
CA ARG A 221 -20.24 9.83 -15.29
C ARG A 221 -18.94 9.16 -14.85
N ALA A 222 -18.42 8.31 -15.72
CA ALA A 222 -17.14 7.64 -15.52
C ALA A 222 -16.34 7.55 -16.83
N ARG A 223 -15.02 7.56 -16.67
CA ARG A 223 -14.05 7.26 -17.72
C ARG A 223 -13.46 5.89 -17.49
N ILE A 224 -13.62 5.00 -18.46
CA ILE A 224 -13.12 3.63 -18.43
C ILE A 224 -12.08 3.42 -19.54
N ARG A 225 -10.94 2.86 -19.17
CA ARG A 225 -9.89 2.41 -20.08
C ARG A 225 -9.77 0.91 -20.04
N VAL A 226 -9.81 0.26 -21.20
CA VAL A 226 -9.71 -1.20 -21.34
C VAL A 226 -8.32 -1.66 -21.75
N HIS A 227 -8.00 -2.93 -21.49
CA HIS A 227 -6.75 -3.56 -21.92
C HIS A 227 -6.68 -3.68 -23.45
N GLU A 228 -7.70 -4.28 -24.03
CA GLU A 228 -7.86 -4.55 -25.46
C GLU A 228 -9.14 -3.88 -25.97
N PRO A 229 -9.19 -3.45 -27.25
CA PRO A 229 -10.40 -2.91 -27.82
C PRO A 229 -11.56 -3.91 -27.74
N LEU A 230 -12.76 -3.41 -27.43
CA LEU A 230 -13.97 -4.24 -27.45
C LEU A 230 -14.31 -4.62 -28.90
N ALA A 231 -14.95 -5.78 -29.09
CA ALA A 231 -15.32 -6.28 -30.41
C ALA A 231 -16.19 -5.29 -31.19
N ASP A 232 -17.12 -4.61 -30.50
CA ASP A 232 -18.04 -3.63 -31.09
C ASP A 232 -17.38 -2.29 -31.44
N PHE A 233 -16.19 -2.01 -30.88
CA PHE A 233 -15.47 -0.74 -31.07
C PHE A 233 -13.99 -0.98 -31.43
N PRO A 234 -13.70 -1.41 -32.68
CA PRO A 234 -12.33 -1.69 -33.11
C PRO A 234 -11.44 -0.45 -32.95
N GLY A 235 -10.31 -0.63 -32.27
CA GLY A 235 -9.31 0.43 -32.06
C GLY A 235 -9.60 1.43 -30.93
N ARG A 236 -10.82 1.46 -30.36
CA ARG A 236 -11.14 2.32 -29.22
C ARG A 236 -10.83 1.61 -27.90
N ARG A 237 -10.07 2.28 -27.02
CA ARG A 237 -9.72 1.77 -25.68
C ARG A 237 -10.15 2.67 -24.52
N ASN A 238 -10.68 3.84 -24.83
CA ASN A 238 -11.14 4.82 -23.86
C ASN A 238 -12.63 5.07 -24.08
N PHE A 239 -13.41 4.88 -23.03
CA PHE A 239 -14.85 5.07 -23.00
C PHE A 239 -15.18 6.10 -21.93
N VAL A 240 -16.08 7.02 -22.27
CA VAL A 240 -16.59 8.05 -21.36
C VAL A 240 -18.09 8.01 -21.49
N GLY A 241 -18.78 7.93 -20.36
CA GLY A 241 -20.21 7.70 -20.33
C GLY A 241 -20.79 7.69 -18.92
N ARG A 242 -22.11 7.56 -18.83
CA ARG A 242 -22.83 7.43 -17.56
C ARG A 242 -22.97 5.95 -17.20
N ILE A 243 -22.71 5.59 -15.95
CA ILE A 243 -22.86 4.21 -15.46
C ILE A 243 -24.37 3.91 -15.39
N ALA A 244 -24.88 3.05 -16.25
CA ALA A 244 -26.29 2.66 -16.26
C ALA A 244 -26.59 1.56 -15.25
N GLY A 245 -25.62 0.70 -14.95
CA GLY A 245 -25.77 -0.41 -14.02
C GLY A 245 -24.60 -1.39 -14.05
N VAL A 246 -24.70 -2.45 -13.25
CA VAL A 246 -23.79 -3.60 -13.30
C VAL A 246 -24.64 -4.85 -13.47
N GLU A 247 -24.30 -5.66 -14.46
CA GLU A 247 -25.00 -6.90 -14.82
C GLU A 247 -24.08 -8.11 -14.64
N ASP A 248 -24.67 -9.25 -14.29
CA ASP A 248 -23.97 -10.52 -14.22
C ASP A 248 -23.93 -11.14 -15.63
N ALA A 249 -22.72 -11.38 -16.17
CA ALA A 249 -22.48 -12.04 -17.44
C ALA A 249 -21.86 -13.42 -17.25
N ALA A 250 -21.87 -14.25 -18.30
CA ALA A 250 -21.36 -15.62 -18.26
C ALA A 250 -19.88 -15.72 -17.83
N ASP A 251 -19.09 -14.69 -18.14
CA ASP A 251 -17.64 -14.62 -17.84
C ASP A 251 -17.31 -13.73 -16.62
N GLY A 252 -18.32 -13.32 -15.83
CA GLY A 252 -18.17 -12.44 -14.67
C GLY A 252 -19.08 -11.21 -14.73
N ALA A 253 -18.88 -10.22 -13.87
CA ALA A 253 -19.70 -9.01 -13.88
C ALA A 253 -19.27 -8.02 -14.98
N SER A 254 -20.25 -7.39 -15.61
CA SER A 254 -20.07 -6.37 -16.66
C SER A 254 -20.73 -5.05 -16.25
N VAL A 255 -20.03 -3.94 -16.46
CA VAL A 255 -20.55 -2.60 -16.19
C VAL A 255 -21.22 -2.07 -17.45
N VAL A 256 -22.49 -1.69 -17.36
CA VAL A 256 -23.22 -1.09 -18.48
C VAL A 256 -22.93 0.41 -18.49
N LEU A 257 -22.35 0.88 -19.59
CA LEU A 257 -21.97 2.28 -19.78
C LEU A 257 -22.79 2.90 -20.93
N ASP A 258 -23.51 3.96 -20.63
CA ASP A 258 -24.19 4.81 -21.62
C ASP A 258 -23.20 5.84 -22.18
N LEU A 259 -22.79 5.67 -23.44
CA LEU A 259 -21.75 6.49 -24.05
C LEU A 259 -22.29 7.86 -24.44
N GLU A 260 -21.51 8.91 -24.19
CA GLU A 260 -21.86 10.26 -24.65
C GLU A 260 -21.66 10.41 -26.16
N GLU A 261 -20.58 9.81 -26.68
CA GLU A 261 -20.23 9.90 -28.09
C GLU A 261 -19.67 8.56 -28.64
N PRO A 262 -20.27 8.04 -29.74
CA PRO A 262 -21.60 8.40 -30.25
C PRO A 262 -22.68 8.02 -29.23
N ALA A 263 -23.63 8.93 -28.96
CA ALA A 263 -24.80 8.64 -28.13
C ALA A 263 -25.57 7.47 -28.76
N GLY A 264 -25.83 6.43 -27.98
CA GLY A 264 -26.33 5.16 -28.51
C GLY A 264 -26.74 4.16 -27.44
N THR A 265 -26.85 2.90 -27.83
CA THR A 265 -27.22 1.81 -26.91
C THR A 265 -26.21 1.68 -25.79
N PRO A 266 -26.64 1.49 -24.53
CA PRO A 266 -25.74 1.22 -23.42
C PRO A 266 -24.88 -0.02 -23.73
N ILE A 267 -23.57 0.10 -23.52
CA ILE A 267 -22.61 -0.96 -23.86
C ILE A 267 -22.18 -1.71 -22.59
N PRO A 268 -22.23 -3.05 -22.57
CA PRO A 268 -21.67 -3.82 -21.48
C PRO A 268 -20.13 -3.88 -21.61
N ILE A 269 -19.41 -3.42 -20.59
CA ILE A 269 -17.95 -3.53 -20.49
C ILE A 269 -17.62 -4.54 -19.39
N PRO A 270 -17.02 -5.70 -19.71
CA PRO A 270 -16.62 -6.69 -18.71
C PRO A 270 -15.64 -6.09 -17.70
N LEU A 271 -15.85 -6.30 -16.39
CA LEU A 271 -14.94 -5.81 -15.34
C LEU A 271 -13.50 -6.30 -15.58
N ALA A 272 -13.32 -7.54 -16.06
CA ALA A 272 -12.02 -8.11 -16.38
C ALA A 272 -11.29 -7.40 -17.54
N ALA A 273 -12.02 -6.74 -18.44
CA ALA A 273 -11.44 -5.98 -19.53
C ALA A 273 -10.97 -4.58 -19.09
N ILE A 274 -11.44 -4.10 -17.94
CA ILE A 274 -11.12 -2.77 -17.42
C ILE A 274 -9.69 -2.75 -16.89
N ARG A 275 -8.88 -1.88 -17.50
CA ARG A 275 -7.51 -1.60 -17.05
C ARG A 275 -7.47 -0.52 -15.97
N LYS A 276 -8.29 0.53 -16.13
CA LYS A 276 -8.34 1.68 -15.22
C LYS A 276 -9.67 2.39 -15.42
N ALA A 277 -10.35 2.76 -14.34
CA ALA A 277 -11.59 3.52 -14.42
C ALA A 277 -11.66 4.58 -13.32
N HIS A 278 -12.31 5.69 -13.64
CA HIS A 278 -12.40 6.88 -12.79
C HIS A 278 -13.79 7.48 -12.87
N LEU A 279 -14.30 7.95 -11.73
CA LEU A 279 -15.49 8.80 -11.67
C LEU A 279 -15.15 10.21 -12.18
N ILE A 280 -16.02 10.79 -13.00
CA ILE A 280 -15.97 12.21 -13.37
C ILE A 280 -17.05 12.91 -12.56
N TYR A 281 -16.67 13.86 -11.70
CA TYR A 281 -17.65 14.71 -11.01
C TYR A 281 -18.22 15.73 -12.00
N GLU A 282 -19.54 15.91 -11.93
CA GLU A 282 -20.27 16.96 -12.61
C GLU A 282 -20.62 18.01 -11.54
N ASP A 283 -20.41 19.29 -11.85
CA ASP A 283 -20.74 20.43 -10.97
C ASP A 283 -22.25 20.73 -10.94
#